data_AF-A0A9W6ZYQ3-F1
#
_entry.id   AF-A0A9W6ZYQ3-F1
#
_cell.length_a   1.000
_cell.length_b   1.000
_cell.length_c   1.000
_cell.angle_alpha   90.00
_cell.angle_beta   90.00
_cell.angle_gamma   90.00
#
_symmetry.space_group_name_H-M   'P 1'
#
loop_
_entity.id
_entity.type
_entity.pdbx_description
1 polymer ?
#
loop_
_entity_poly.entity_id
_entity_poly.type
_entity_poly.pdbx_seq_one_letter_code
_entity_poly.pdbx_strand_id
1 'polypeptide(L)'
;MTQQSIEKLEALRRQDQARNSELLTYVGDNTKLSHAAKNEIRVTQARRQNSMARVAAENMIAKSVEEQEHTKKMNNLIFEQNNKLATEISLRNAEQERMEREIQRMCDTSEELKELERKLNIAYVNKERAAQHQESILLKSLEQARDTAIDDQMEYERQLFIKKEEEVRRQDMMEQKTVLQKQILDRQVLAVEAREEADRDKAMVEAIVAKINEQDQLEIDERNAKKEETRRMVKFFQGERERKKQAILEEEAQAEAEIKAYYAKLADRMEKEEAEKKAAEAEKKRRWAKVVEESKKLNQSKEEFNLLRDMLWEEELEAKRIADDKERVIKREADKKKMMEENQLQLANKKKMIEEMEAEETRLVNLMLQKFAQDEQNEKDKQQSRLNMKNTYIKNIKGQKEEREKLYNIEKDKELAERDYLGDMEDYRLRVVAEARKRLLAQHAAKLKGFLPKGAVQNEEEAAIVRAAADLTDHTGRSAPLVQMQSGYPTAAQYQDLR
;
A
#
# COMPACT_ATOMS: atom_id res chain seq x y z
N MET A 1 38.27 143.76 -21.29
CA MET A 1 38.20 144.17 -19.87
C MET A 1 39.61 144.35 -19.33
N THR A 2 39.79 145.12 -18.25
CA THR A 2 41.11 145.43 -17.66
C THR A 2 41.55 144.39 -16.64
N GLN A 3 42.86 144.15 -16.55
CA GLN A 3 43.47 143.07 -15.76
C GLN A 3 43.09 143.09 -14.27
N GLN A 4 42.95 144.28 -13.66
CA GLN A 4 42.51 144.42 -12.26
C GLN A 4 41.08 143.93 -11.98
N SER A 5 40.17 144.03 -12.95
CA SER A 5 38.80 143.51 -12.78
C SER A 5 38.77 141.98 -12.76
N ILE A 6 39.76 141.35 -13.41
CA ILE A 6 39.86 139.90 -13.58
C ILE A 6 40.41 139.24 -12.32
N GLU A 7 41.51 139.76 -11.75
CA GLU A 7 42.11 139.21 -10.53
C GLU A 7 41.14 139.24 -9.33
N LYS A 8 40.26 140.25 -9.27
CA LYS A 8 39.18 140.34 -8.27
C LYS A 8 37.98 139.45 -8.58
N LEU A 9 37.61 139.27 -9.86
CA LEU A 9 36.62 138.27 -10.27
C LEU A 9 37.09 136.85 -9.92
N GLU A 10 38.38 136.57 -10.03
CA GLU A 10 38.97 135.33 -9.52
C GLU A 10 38.98 135.29 -7.99
N ALA A 11 39.41 136.34 -7.29
CA ALA A 11 39.49 136.34 -5.82
C ALA A 11 38.15 136.03 -5.14
N LEU A 12 37.05 136.65 -5.60
CA LEU A 12 35.72 136.40 -5.06
C LEU A 12 35.20 135.01 -5.45
N ARG A 13 35.46 134.57 -6.69
CA ARG A 13 35.14 133.21 -7.16
C ARG A 13 35.91 132.12 -6.41
N ARG A 14 37.15 132.38 -5.99
CA ARG A 14 37.96 131.51 -5.11
C ARG A 14 37.37 131.46 -3.69
N GLN A 15 36.87 132.58 -3.16
CA GLN A 15 36.21 132.62 -1.85
C GLN A 15 34.91 131.79 -1.84
N ASP A 16 34.09 131.92 -2.88
CA ASP A 16 32.87 131.11 -3.02
C ASP A 16 33.17 129.65 -3.36
N GLN A 17 34.24 129.35 -4.12
CA GLN A 17 34.73 127.99 -4.32
C GLN A 17 35.16 127.34 -3.00
N ALA A 18 35.89 128.05 -2.13
CA ALA A 18 36.30 127.53 -0.82
C ALA A 18 35.07 127.19 0.05
N ARG A 19 34.11 128.12 0.18
CA ARG A 19 32.85 127.88 0.90
C ARG A 19 32.04 126.71 0.32
N ASN A 20 31.93 126.63 -1.00
CA ASN A 20 31.23 125.53 -1.66
C ASN A 20 31.97 124.19 -1.44
N SER A 21 33.31 124.17 -1.43
CA SER A 21 34.07 122.96 -1.09
C SER A 21 33.87 122.53 0.36
N GLU A 22 33.81 123.49 1.30
CA GLU A 22 33.63 123.24 2.73
C GLU A 22 32.23 122.66 3.02
N LEU A 23 31.19 123.25 2.40
CA LEU A 23 29.82 122.73 2.43
C LEU A 23 29.72 121.34 1.78
N LEU A 24 30.40 121.10 0.66
CA LEU A 24 30.46 119.78 0.03
C LEU A 24 31.19 118.74 0.90
N THR A 25 32.25 119.12 1.62
CA THR A 25 32.90 118.22 2.58
C THR A 25 31.99 117.91 3.77
N TYR A 26 31.30 118.91 4.34
CA TYR A 26 30.38 118.70 5.45
C TYR A 26 29.19 117.80 5.07
N VAL A 27 28.59 118.01 3.88
CA VAL A 27 27.54 117.13 3.35
C VAL A 27 28.10 115.73 3.04
N GLY A 28 29.32 115.65 2.51
CA GLY A 28 30.04 114.40 2.27
C GLY A 28 30.31 113.61 3.55
N ASP A 29 30.65 114.27 4.66
CA ASP A 29 30.94 113.61 5.93
C ASP A 29 29.66 113.25 6.69
N ASN A 30 28.62 114.11 6.66
CA ASN A 30 27.30 113.76 7.19
C ASN A 30 26.68 112.57 6.44
N THR A 31 26.83 112.49 5.11
CA THR A 31 26.39 111.30 4.35
C THR A 31 27.22 110.06 4.68
N LYS A 32 28.57 110.15 4.79
CA LYS A 32 29.41 109.04 5.29
C LYS A 32 28.96 108.54 6.67
N LEU A 33 28.71 109.44 7.62
CA LEU A 33 28.23 109.09 8.97
C LEU A 33 26.84 108.44 8.94
N SER A 34 25.93 108.95 8.11
CA SER A 34 24.62 108.33 7.90
C SER A 34 24.74 106.92 7.31
N HIS A 35 25.66 106.70 6.37
CA HIS A 35 25.96 105.37 5.82
C HIS A 35 26.63 104.45 6.84
N ALA A 36 27.54 104.95 7.67
CA ALA A 36 28.18 104.20 8.75
C ALA A 36 27.13 103.70 9.76
N ALA A 37 26.30 104.59 10.31
CA ALA A 37 25.23 104.22 11.25
C ALA A 37 24.23 103.22 10.65
N LYS A 38 23.81 103.41 9.39
CA LYS A 38 22.97 102.45 8.66
C LYS A 38 23.65 101.09 8.49
N ASN A 39 24.96 101.06 8.28
CA ASN A 39 25.73 99.82 8.17
C ASN A 39 25.95 99.15 9.53
N GLU A 40 26.13 99.87 10.63
CA GLU A 40 26.18 99.30 11.98
C GLU A 40 24.85 98.65 12.39
N ILE A 41 23.71 99.29 12.06
CA ILE A 41 22.37 98.71 12.24
C ILE A 41 22.23 97.42 11.40
N ARG A 42 22.70 97.43 10.14
CA ARG A 42 22.71 96.22 9.29
C ARG A 42 23.63 95.12 9.82
N VAL A 43 24.82 95.45 10.32
CA VAL A 43 25.78 94.47 10.86
C VAL A 43 25.28 93.88 12.18
N THR A 44 24.67 94.67 13.06
CA THR A 44 24.04 94.16 14.29
C THR A 44 22.81 93.30 13.99
N GLN A 45 21.97 93.70 13.02
CA GLN A 45 20.86 92.89 12.52
C GLN A 45 21.35 91.56 11.91
N ALA A 46 22.38 91.59 11.06
CA ALA A 46 22.96 90.39 10.43
C ALA A 46 23.62 89.46 11.46
N ARG A 47 24.34 90.01 12.46
CA ARG A 47 24.87 89.22 13.60
C ARG A 47 23.75 88.53 14.38
N ARG A 48 22.65 89.24 14.66
CA ARG A 48 21.46 88.68 15.31
C ARG A 48 20.81 87.59 14.46
N GLN A 49 20.64 87.82 13.16
CA GLN A 49 20.09 86.84 12.21
C GLN A 49 20.97 85.59 12.12
N ASN A 50 22.29 85.73 11.97
CA ASN A 50 23.22 84.60 11.95
C ASN A 50 23.22 83.82 13.28
N SER A 51 23.12 84.50 14.42
CA SER A 51 23.01 83.84 15.73
C SER A 51 21.70 83.06 15.85
N MET A 52 20.56 83.64 15.44
CA MET A 52 19.27 82.95 15.43
C MET A 52 19.25 81.78 14.44
N ALA A 53 19.88 81.92 13.28
CA ALA A 53 20.03 80.84 12.29
C ALA A 53 20.91 79.70 12.81
N ARG A 54 22.01 80.00 13.53
CA ARG A 54 22.87 78.98 14.15
C ARG A 54 22.11 78.21 15.23
N VAL A 55 21.40 78.90 16.12
CA VAL A 55 20.54 78.28 17.15
C VAL A 55 19.39 77.48 16.52
N ALA A 56 18.81 77.95 15.41
CA ALA A 56 17.80 77.19 14.67
C ALA A 56 18.39 75.90 14.06
N ALA A 57 19.59 75.95 13.48
CA ALA A 57 20.28 74.77 12.96
C ALA A 57 20.69 73.78 14.07
N GLU A 58 21.22 74.28 15.19
CA GLU A 58 21.51 73.49 16.40
C GLU A 58 20.24 72.76 16.89
N ASN A 59 19.10 73.46 16.96
CA ASN A 59 17.80 72.87 17.34
C ASN A 59 17.25 71.88 16.30
N MET A 60 17.45 72.10 15.00
CA MET A 60 17.06 71.14 13.95
C MET A 60 17.87 69.85 14.04
N ILE A 61 19.19 69.97 14.27
CA ILE A 61 20.07 68.81 14.48
C ILE A 61 19.62 68.06 15.74
N ALA A 62 19.43 68.75 16.88
CA ALA A 62 18.98 68.12 18.12
C ALA A 62 17.67 67.33 17.94
N LYS A 63 16.65 67.92 17.29
CA LYS A 63 15.39 67.22 16.99
C LYS A 63 15.59 66.01 16.08
N SER A 64 16.40 66.12 15.02
CA SER A 64 16.65 64.99 14.12
C SER A 64 17.40 63.84 14.82
N VAL A 65 18.20 64.13 15.84
CA VAL A 65 18.85 63.11 16.69
C VAL A 65 17.83 62.47 17.65
N GLU A 66 16.96 63.27 18.27
CA GLU A 66 15.87 62.78 19.14
C GLU A 66 14.88 61.88 18.38
N GLU A 67 14.49 62.28 17.16
CA GLU A 67 13.66 61.49 16.24
C GLU A 67 14.37 60.19 15.81
N GLN A 68 15.68 60.24 15.54
CA GLN A 68 16.48 59.05 15.25
C GLN A 68 16.61 58.11 16.46
N GLU A 69 16.74 58.64 17.68
CA GLU A 69 16.73 57.82 18.89
C GLU A 69 15.37 57.19 19.16
N HIS A 70 14.29 57.95 19.01
CA HIS A 70 12.93 57.45 19.18
C HIS A 70 12.60 56.35 18.17
N THR A 71 12.94 56.55 16.89
CA THR A 71 12.76 55.52 15.85
C THR A 71 13.66 54.30 16.07
N LYS A 72 14.91 54.45 16.53
CA LYS A 72 15.75 53.31 16.94
C LYS A 72 15.13 52.54 18.11
N LYS A 73 14.64 53.22 19.15
CA LYS A 73 13.98 52.59 20.32
C LYS A 73 12.70 51.85 19.91
N MET A 74 11.88 52.46 19.04
CA MET A 74 10.67 51.83 18.48
C MET A 74 11.00 50.61 17.60
N ASN A 75 11.98 50.74 16.70
CA ASN A 75 12.41 49.64 15.82
C ASN A 75 13.00 48.47 16.62
N ASN A 76 13.74 48.72 17.68
CA ASN A 76 14.24 47.68 18.58
C ASN A 76 13.09 46.95 19.30
N LEU A 77 12.08 47.68 19.81
CA LEU A 77 10.90 47.08 20.43
C LEU A 77 10.11 46.21 19.43
N ILE A 78 9.90 46.71 18.20
CA ILE A 78 9.27 45.95 17.11
C ILE A 78 10.10 44.71 16.74
N PHE A 79 11.42 44.82 16.67
CA PHE A 79 12.32 43.70 16.41
C PHE A 79 12.25 42.64 17.53
N GLU A 80 12.24 43.04 18.80
CA GLU A 80 12.05 42.12 19.92
C GLU A 80 10.68 41.42 19.89
N GLN A 81 9.61 42.15 19.58
CA GLN A 81 8.26 41.59 19.46
C GLN A 81 8.18 40.61 18.28
N ASN A 82 8.72 40.98 17.12
CA ASN A 82 8.79 40.11 15.94
C ASN A 82 9.66 38.88 16.18
N ASN A 83 10.77 38.99 16.92
CA ASN A 83 11.59 37.83 17.29
C ASN A 83 10.85 36.88 18.24
N LYS A 84 10.16 37.42 19.27
CA LYS A 84 9.33 36.62 20.19
C LYS A 84 8.23 35.89 19.40
N LEU A 85 7.49 36.61 18.56
CA LEU A 85 6.47 36.03 17.66
C LEU A 85 7.05 34.97 16.70
N ALA A 86 8.21 35.23 16.09
CA ALA A 86 8.88 34.27 15.22
C ALA A 86 9.33 33.01 15.98
N THR A 87 9.82 33.14 17.22
CA THR A 87 10.13 31.97 18.05
C THR A 87 8.87 31.19 18.46
N GLU A 88 7.78 31.86 18.82
CA GLU A 88 6.50 31.20 19.10
C GLU A 88 5.92 30.48 17.87
N ILE A 89 5.96 31.09 16.69
CA ILE A 89 5.52 30.46 15.43
C ILE A 89 6.43 29.27 15.12
N SER A 90 7.76 29.40 15.28
CA SER A 90 8.69 28.30 15.06
C SER A 90 8.45 27.14 16.02
N LEU A 91 8.11 27.41 17.29
CA LEU A 91 7.77 26.39 18.28
C LEU A 91 6.45 25.70 17.94
N ARG A 92 5.37 26.46 17.68
CA ARG A 92 4.07 25.91 17.26
C ARG A 92 4.17 25.07 16.00
N ASN A 93 4.93 25.52 15.00
CA ASN A 93 5.17 24.76 13.76
C ASN A 93 5.96 23.48 14.05
N ALA A 94 6.98 23.52 14.92
CA ALA A 94 7.75 22.34 15.30
C ALA A 94 6.97 21.35 16.19
N GLU A 95 5.98 21.82 16.95
CA GLU A 95 5.00 20.99 17.68
C GLU A 95 4.01 20.35 16.72
N GLN A 96 3.44 21.11 15.79
CA GLN A 96 2.58 20.59 14.71
C GLN A 96 3.32 19.53 13.88
N GLU A 97 4.54 19.80 13.41
CA GLU A 97 5.32 18.84 12.64
C GLU A 97 5.72 17.60 13.47
N ARG A 98 5.86 17.72 14.80
CA ARG A 98 6.01 16.54 15.69
C ARG A 98 4.72 15.72 15.73
N MET A 99 3.57 16.37 15.94
CA MET A 99 2.26 15.72 15.98
C MET A 99 1.88 15.08 14.64
N GLU A 100 2.16 15.74 13.51
CA GLU A 100 1.97 15.17 12.16
C GLU A 100 2.88 13.96 11.94
N ARG A 101 4.18 14.07 12.28
CA ARG A 101 5.11 12.92 12.21
C ARG A 101 4.72 11.81 13.19
N GLU A 102 4.03 12.10 14.29
CA GLU A 102 3.51 11.13 15.26
C GLU A 102 2.27 10.42 14.75
N ILE A 103 1.28 11.17 14.25
CA ILE A 103 0.10 10.64 13.57
C ILE A 103 0.51 9.77 12.39
N GLN A 104 1.48 10.21 11.57
CA GLN A 104 2.03 9.41 10.48
C GLN A 104 2.67 8.11 10.99
N ARG A 105 3.48 8.15 12.06
CA ARG A 105 4.01 6.91 12.70
C ARG A 105 2.90 6.01 13.24
N MET A 106 1.84 6.56 13.85
CA MET A 106 0.70 5.78 14.35
C MET A 106 -0.08 5.11 13.21
N CYS A 107 -0.24 5.81 12.08
CA CYS A 107 -0.83 5.25 10.86
C CYS A 107 0.08 4.16 10.25
N ASP A 108 1.35 4.46 10.03
CA ASP A 108 2.35 3.55 9.44
C ASP A 108 2.65 2.32 10.32
N THR A 109 2.33 2.37 11.62
CA THR A 109 2.44 1.21 12.54
C THR A 109 1.10 0.52 12.79
N SER A 110 -0.02 1.03 12.26
CA SER A 110 -1.32 0.36 12.37
C SER A 110 -1.44 -0.78 11.34
N GLU A 111 -1.63 -2.00 11.84
CA GLU A 111 -1.87 -3.16 10.97
C GLU A 111 -3.25 -3.09 10.31
N GLU A 112 -4.26 -2.51 10.97
CA GLU A 112 -5.60 -2.34 10.42
C GLU A 112 -5.63 -1.46 9.18
N LEU A 113 -4.89 -0.34 9.20
CA LEU A 113 -4.82 0.57 8.05
C LEU A 113 -4.09 -0.12 6.88
N LYS A 114 -2.98 -0.82 7.14
CA LYS A 114 -2.28 -1.63 6.13
C LYS A 114 -3.17 -2.74 5.56
N GLU A 115 -3.99 -3.39 6.38
CA GLU A 115 -4.97 -4.36 5.90
C GLU A 115 -6.03 -3.70 5.02
N LEU A 116 -6.53 -2.53 5.41
CA LEU A 116 -7.53 -1.79 4.64
C LEU A 116 -6.95 -1.32 3.31
N GLU A 117 -5.74 -0.77 3.29
CA GLU A 117 -5.01 -0.42 2.05
C GLU A 117 -4.82 -1.64 1.14
N ARG A 118 -4.39 -2.80 1.67
CA ARG A 118 -4.31 -4.05 0.91
C ARG A 118 -5.65 -4.45 0.31
N LYS A 119 -6.74 -4.37 1.09
CA LYS A 119 -8.11 -4.66 0.63
C LYS A 119 -8.54 -3.68 -0.48
N LEU A 120 -8.29 -2.38 -0.32
CA LEU A 120 -8.61 -1.34 -1.31
C LEU A 120 -7.76 -1.49 -2.60
N ASN A 121 -6.48 -1.85 -2.49
CA ASN A 121 -5.61 -2.13 -3.64
C ASN A 121 -6.07 -3.39 -4.41
N ILE A 122 -6.48 -4.45 -3.71
CA ILE A 122 -7.12 -5.62 -4.33
C ILE A 122 -8.42 -5.22 -5.06
N ALA A 123 -9.20 -4.28 -4.50
CA ALA A 123 -10.41 -3.76 -5.15
C ALA A 123 -10.10 -2.92 -6.41
N TYR A 124 -9.00 -2.15 -6.44
CA TYR A 124 -8.52 -1.49 -7.66
C TYR A 124 -8.15 -2.52 -8.74
N VAL A 125 -7.33 -3.53 -8.40
CA VAL A 125 -6.93 -4.59 -9.33
C VAL A 125 -8.15 -5.38 -9.84
N ASN A 126 -9.18 -5.60 -9.00
CA ASN A 126 -10.43 -6.24 -9.41
C ASN A 126 -11.27 -5.33 -10.35
N LYS A 127 -11.29 -4.02 -10.13
CA LYS A 127 -11.94 -3.05 -11.02
C LYS A 127 -11.25 -2.99 -12.39
N GLU A 128 -9.93 -2.92 -12.41
CA GLU A 128 -9.13 -2.95 -13.64
C GLU A 128 -9.30 -4.28 -14.39
N ARG A 129 -9.25 -5.42 -13.68
CA ARG A 129 -9.52 -6.74 -14.27
C ARG A 129 -10.92 -6.85 -14.87
N ALA A 130 -11.93 -6.24 -14.25
CA ALA A 130 -13.29 -6.22 -14.80
C ALA A 130 -13.36 -5.37 -16.08
N ALA A 131 -12.69 -4.22 -16.12
CA ALA A 131 -12.58 -3.39 -17.32
C ALA A 131 -11.83 -4.12 -18.46
N GLN A 132 -10.68 -4.74 -18.16
CA GLN A 132 -9.92 -5.58 -19.10
C GLN A 132 -10.73 -6.78 -19.61
N HIS A 133 -11.60 -7.36 -18.78
CA HIS A 133 -12.49 -8.44 -19.22
C HIS A 133 -13.59 -7.94 -20.17
N GLN A 134 -14.18 -6.77 -19.89
CA GLN A 134 -15.12 -6.11 -20.80
C GLN A 134 -14.45 -5.73 -22.12
N GLU A 135 -13.25 -5.17 -22.08
CA GLU A 135 -12.42 -4.88 -23.27
C GLU A 135 -12.12 -6.16 -24.07
N SER A 136 -11.71 -7.24 -23.40
CA SER A 136 -11.45 -8.54 -24.06
C SER A 136 -12.71 -9.13 -24.71
N ILE A 137 -13.90 -8.95 -24.12
CA ILE A 137 -15.17 -9.35 -24.73
C ILE A 137 -15.47 -8.49 -25.97
N LEU A 138 -15.29 -7.17 -25.88
CA LEU A 138 -15.50 -6.26 -27.01
C LEU A 138 -14.55 -6.57 -28.18
N LEU A 139 -13.25 -6.73 -27.89
CA LEU A 139 -12.24 -7.12 -28.87
C LEU A 139 -12.59 -8.45 -29.56
N LYS A 140 -13.00 -9.47 -28.78
CA LYS A 140 -13.46 -10.76 -29.34
C LYS A 140 -14.71 -10.62 -30.20
N SER A 141 -15.67 -9.78 -29.81
CA SER A 141 -16.87 -9.54 -30.62
C SER A 141 -16.55 -8.82 -31.94
N LEU A 142 -15.54 -7.95 -31.95
CA LEU A 142 -15.05 -7.25 -33.15
C LEU A 142 -14.22 -8.19 -34.04
N GLU A 143 -13.39 -9.06 -33.44
CA GLU A 143 -12.66 -10.13 -34.13
C GLU A 143 -13.63 -11.12 -34.79
N GLN A 144 -14.64 -11.61 -34.05
CA GLN A 144 -15.71 -12.46 -34.60
C GLN A 144 -16.47 -11.77 -35.74
N ALA A 145 -16.84 -10.49 -35.59
CA ALA A 145 -17.53 -9.74 -36.64
C ALA A 145 -16.67 -9.54 -37.90
N ARG A 146 -15.35 -9.40 -37.73
CA ARG A 146 -14.37 -9.35 -38.83
C ARG A 146 -14.25 -10.71 -39.51
N ASP A 147 -14.14 -11.79 -38.75
CA ASP A 147 -14.00 -13.14 -39.29
C ASP A 147 -15.26 -13.55 -40.06
N THR A 148 -16.46 -13.28 -39.54
CA THR A 148 -17.71 -13.50 -40.31
C THR A 148 -17.76 -12.68 -41.60
N ALA A 149 -17.22 -11.46 -41.62
CA ALA A 149 -17.17 -10.63 -42.83
C ALA A 149 -16.13 -11.13 -43.85
N ILE A 150 -15.13 -11.92 -43.42
CA ILE A 150 -14.18 -12.61 -44.29
C ILE A 150 -14.82 -13.90 -44.83
N ASP A 151 -15.50 -14.68 -43.98
CA ASP A 151 -16.25 -15.87 -44.37
C ASP A 151 -17.35 -15.54 -45.40
N ASP A 152 -18.14 -14.48 -45.18
CA ASP A 152 -19.15 -13.98 -46.13
C ASP A 152 -18.53 -13.62 -47.50
N GLN A 153 -17.32 -13.04 -47.51
CA GLN A 153 -16.59 -12.73 -48.74
C GLN A 153 -16.08 -14.00 -49.44
N MET A 154 -15.54 -14.96 -48.70
CA MET A 154 -15.09 -16.25 -49.26
C MET A 154 -16.26 -17.09 -49.79
N GLU A 155 -17.40 -17.11 -49.09
CA GLU A 155 -18.66 -17.69 -49.57
C GLU A 155 -19.11 -17.04 -50.89
N TYR A 156 -19.10 -15.71 -50.96
CA TYR A 156 -19.50 -14.96 -52.15
C TYR A 156 -18.56 -15.21 -53.34
N GLU A 157 -17.24 -15.19 -53.13
CA GLU A 157 -16.26 -15.52 -54.17
C GLU A 157 -16.39 -16.99 -54.64
N ARG A 158 -16.60 -17.93 -53.72
CA ARG A 158 -16.87 -19.34 -54.04
C ARG A 158 -18.15 -19.50 -54.86
N GLN A 159 -19.23 -18.80 -54.51
CA GLN A 159 -20.46 -18.80 -55.30
C GLN A 159 -20.27 -18.18 -56.69
N LEU A 160 -19.46 -17.12 -56.82
CA LEU A 160 -19.08 -16.54 -58.11
C LEU A 160 -18.25 -17.50 -58.96
N PHE A 161 -17.32 -18.25 -58.35
CA PHE A 161 -16.51 -19.25 -59.05
C PHE A 161 -17.38 -20.39 -59.59
N ILE A 162 -18.29 -20.95 -58.77
CA ILE A 162 -19.22 -22.00 -59.19
C ILE A 162 -20.13 -21.51 -60.33
N LYS A 163 -20.65 -20.27 -60.26
CA LYS A 163 -21.44 -19.67 -61.34
C LYS A 163 -20.65 -19.55 -62.65
N LYS A 164 -19.38 -19.12 -62.58
CA LYS A 164 -18.49 -19.07 -63.75
C LYS A 164 -18.21 -20.45 -64.34
N GLU A 165 -17.98 -21.48 -63.52
CA GLU A 165 -17.84 -22.86 -64.03
C GLU A 165 -19.12 -23.38 -64.68
N GLU A 166 -20.31 -23.03 -64.17
CA GLU A 166 -21.56 -23.37 -64.83
C GLU A 166 -21.75 -22.61 -66.15
N GLU A 167 -21.35 -21.34 -66.22
CA GLU A 167 -21.40 -20.54 -67.46
C GLU A 167 -20.44 -21.09 -68.51
N VAL A 168 -19.21 -21.45 -68.14
CA VAL A 168 -18.25 -22.15 -69.03
C VAL A 168 -18.81 -23.49 -69.48
N ARG A 169 -19.31 -24.34 -68.57
CA ARG A 169 -19.95 -25.62 -68.95
C ARG A 169 -21.17 -25.45 -69.86
N ARG A 170 -21.93 -24.35 -69.75
CA ARG A 170 -23.01 -24.02 -70.69
C ARG A 170 -22.48 -23.56 -72.04
N GLN A 171 -21.36 -22.82 -72.08
CA GLN A 171 -20.68 -22.42 -73.31
C GLN A 171 -20.12 -23.66 -74.03
N ASP A 172 -19.37 -24.52 -73.36
CA ASP A 172 -18.84 -25.79 -73.90
C ASP A 172 -19.94 -26.66 -74.53
N MET A 173 -21.07 -26.84 -73.82
CA MET A 173 -22.21 -27.62 -74.31
C MET A 173 -22.91 -26.97 -75.52
N MET A 174 -22.92 -25.64 -75.61
CA MET A 174 -23.45 -24.92 -76.77
C MET A 174 -22.48 -25.00 -77.96
N GLU A 175 -21.17 -24.88 -77.74
CA GLU A 175 -20.16 -25.07 -78.78
C GLU A 175 -20.21 -26.48 -79.35
N GLN A 176 -20.20 -27.51 -78.50
CA GLN A 176 -20.36 -28.92 -78.91
C GLN A 176 -21.63 -29.12 -79.75
N LYS A 177 -22.76 -28.50 -79.36
CA LYS A 177 -24.00 -28.53 -80.14
C LYS A 177 -23.85 -27.88 -81.52
N THR A 178 -23.15 -26.75 -81.64
CA THR A 178 -22.91 -26.12 -82.95
C THR A 178 -21.98 -26.95 -83.85
N VAL A 179 -20.99 -27.64 -83.27
CA VAL A 179 -20.11 -28.57 -84.01
C VAL A 179 -20.91 -29.75 -84.53
N LEU A 180 -21.78 -30.35 -83.69
CA LEU A 180 -22.67 -31.44 -84.12
C LEU A 180 -23.62 -31.01 -85.25
N GLN A 181 -24.16 -29.79 -85.18
CA GLN A 181 -25.02 -29.24 -86.23
C GLN A 181 -24.29 -29.04 -87.56
N LYS A 182 -23.02 -28.59 -87.54
CA LYS A 182 -22.18 -28.54 -88.75
C LYS A 182 -21.95 -29.93 -89.34
N GLN A 183 -21.53 -30.90 -88.52
CA GLN A 183 -21.32 -32.29 -88.97
C GLN A 183 -22.58 -32.93 -89.60
N ILE A 184 -23.78 -32.58 -89.11
CA ILE A 184 -25.04 -33.00 -89.73
C ILE A 184 -25.26 -32.34 -91.09
N LEU A 185 -24.97 -31.05 -91.22
CA LEU A 185 -25.06 -30.31 -92.49
C LEU A 185 -24.07 -30.85 -93.53
N ASP A 186 -22.80 -31.01 -93.15
CA ASP A 186 -21.73 -31.53 -94.01
C ASP A 186 -22.06 -32.93 -94.53
N ARG A 187 -22.64 -33.78 -93.66
CA ARG A 187 -23.10 -35.12 -94.03
C ARG A 187 -24.34 -35.11 -94.93
N GLN A 188 -25.19 -34.08 -94.86
CA GLN A 188 -26.31 -33.90 -95.79
C GLN A 188 -25.83 -33.46 -97.18
N VAL A 189 -24.82 -32.58 -97.26
CA VAL A 189 -24.19 -32.18 -98.54
C VAL A 189 -23.58 -33.39 -99.24
N LEU A 190 -22.71 -34.15 -98.54
CA LEU A 190 -22.10 -35.37 -99.07
C LEU A 190 -23.12 -36.42 -99.55
N ALA A 191 -24.29 -36.49 -98.91
CA ALA A 191 -25.36 -37.41 -99.30
C ALA A 191 -26.13 -36.96 -100.56
N VAL A 192 -26.10 -35.68 -100.90
CA VAL A 192 -26.62 -35.15 -102.17
C VAL A 192 -25.61 -35.37 -103.30
N GLU A 193 -24.33 -35.02 -103.07
CA GLU A 193 -23.25 -35.19 -104.06
C GLU A 193 -23.11 -36.66 -104.50
N ALA A 194 -23.09 -37.61 -103.55
CA ALA A 194 -23.02 -39.04 -103.84
C ALA A 194 -24.25 -39.57 -104.61
N ARG A 195 -25.41 -38.91 -104.49
CA ARG A 195 -26.62 -39.27 -105.24
C ARG A 195 -26.54 -38.78 -106.68
N GLU A 196 -26.10 -37.54 -106.90
CA GLU A 196 -25.87 -36.99 -108.24
C GLU A 196 -24.78 -37.75 -109.01
N GLU A 197 -23.88 -38.44 -108.31
CA GLU A 197 -22.91 -39.37 -108.89
C GLU A 197 -23.55 -40.72 -109.26
N ALA A 198 -24.32 -41.32 -108.36
CA ALA A 198 -25.02 -42.59 -108.63
C ALA A 198 -26.04 -42.48 -109.79
N ASP A 199 -26.75 -41.34 -109.91
CA ASP A 199 -27.67 -41.10 -111.03
C ASP A 199 -26.93 -40.92 -112.38
N ARG A 200 -25.67 -40.43 -112.37
CA ARG A 200 -24.79 -40.39 -113.57
C ARG A 200 -24.32 -41.77 -113.98
N ASP A 201 -23.79 -42.56 -113.03
CA ASP A 201 -23.29 -43.92 -113.29
C ASP A 201 -24.41 -44.85 -113.79
N LYS A 202 -25.61 -44.73 -113.22
CA LYS A 202 -26.78 -45.49 -113.66
C LYS A 202 -27.10 -45.26 -115.14
N ALA A 203 -27.10 -44.01 -115.61
CA ALA A 203 -27.37 -43.69 -117.00
C ALA A 203 -26.30 -44.28 -117.96
N MET A 204 -25.04 -44.35 -117.52
CA MET A 204 -23.97 -45.01 -118.27
C MET A 204 -24.14 -46.54 -118.32
N VAL A 205 -24.57 -47.17 -117.22
CA VAL A 205 -24.84 -48.62 -117.16
C VAL A 205 -26.02 -49.01 -118.05
N GLU A 206 -27.12 -48.26 -118.04
CA GLU A 206 -28.30 -48.54 -118.88
C GLU A 206 -27.96 -48.50 -120.39
N ALA A 207 -27.09 -47.57 -120.81
CA ALA A 207 -26.58 -47.51 -122.19
C ALA A 207 -25.70 -48.71 -122.57
N ILE A 208 -24.94 -49.27 -121.63
CA ILE A 208 -24.10 -50.47 -121.86
C ILE A 208 -24.99 -51.72 -121.94
N VAL A 209 -25.96 -51.88 -121.04
CA VAL A 209 -26.88 -53.02 -121.01
C VAL A 209 -27.73 -53.10 -122.29
N ALA A 210 -28.20 -51.96 -122.81
CA ALA A 210 -28.90 -51.91 -124.09
C ALA A 210 -28.08 -52.51 -125.24
N LYS A 211 -26.78 -52.20 -125.28
CA LYS A 211 -25.85 -52.69 -126.31
C LYS A 211 -25.49 -54.17 -126.15
N ILE A 212 -25.42 -54.68 -124.92
CA ILE A 212 -25.18 -56.11 -124.66
C ILE A 212 -26.38 -56.94 -125.16
N ASN A 213 -27.61 -56.53 -124.86
CA ASN A 213 -28.82 -57.25 -125.27
C ASN A 213 -28.94 -57.40 -126.80
N GLU A 214 -28.45 -56.44 -127.57
CA GLU A 214 -28.40 -56.49 -129.05
C GLU A 214 -27.37 -57.52 -129.57
N GLN A 215 -26.26 -57.72 -128.86
CA GLN A 215 -25.25 -58.72 -129.20
C GLN A 215 -25.64 -60.14 -128.72
N ASP A 216 -26.25 -60.26 -127.54
CA ASP A 216 -26.64 -61.55 -126.95
C ASP A 216 -27.68 -62.29 -127.81
N GLN A 217 -28.62 -61.60 -128.47
CA GLN A 217 -29.56 -62.28 -129.38
C GLN A 217 -28.86 -62.95 -130.56
N LEU A 218 -27.82 -62.32 -131.12
CA LEU A 218 -27.04 -62.88 -132.21
C LEU A 218 -26.21 -64.10 -131.76
N GLU A 219 -25.67 -64.10 -130.52
CA GLU A 219 -24.96 -65.27 -129.99
C GLU A 219 -25.92 -66.43 -129.67
N ILE A 220 -27.13 -66.15 -129.16
CA ILE A 220 -28.11 -67.19 -128.78
C ILE A 220 -28.47 -68.11 -129.96
N ASP A 221 -28.68 -67.55 -131.14
CA ASP A 221 -29.02 -68.31 -132.35
C ASP A 221 -27.87 -69.22 -132.80
N GLU A 222 -26.63 -68.71 -132.83
CA GLU A 222 -25.43 -69.52 -133.09
C GLU A 222 -25.21 -70.63 -132.04
N ARG A 223 -25.49 -70.33 -130.78
CA ARG A 223 -25.15 -71.20 -129.65
C ARG A 223 -26.15 -72.34 -129.47
N ASN A 224 -27.37 -72.22 -129.97
CA ASN A 224 -28.35 -73.30 -129.93
C ASN A 224 -27.98 -74.44 -130.89
N ALA A 225 -27.49 -74.13 -132.10
CA ALA A 225 -27.00 -75.14 -133.05
C ALA A 225 -25.90 -76.05 -132.46
N LYS A 226 -25.00 -75.49 -131.62
CA LYS A 226 -23.85 -76.20 -131.02
C LYS A 226 -24.21 -77.03 -129.76
N LYS A 227 -25.42 -76.87 -129.19
CA LYS A 227 -25.85 -77.56 -127.95
C LYS A 227 -26.43 -78.96 -128.18
N GLU A 228 -26.93 -79.26 -129.39
CA GLU A 228 -27.54 -80.57 -129.67
C GLU A 228 -26.50 -81.70 -129.83
N GLU A 229 -25.30 -81.39 -130.31
CA GLU A 229 -24.21 -82.36 -130.44
C GLU A 229 -23.65 -82.79 -129.07
N THR A 230 -23.29 -81.82 -128.23
CA THR A 230 -22.53 -82.05 -126.98
C THR A 230 -23.33 -82.76 -125.89
N ARG A 231 -24.66 -82.67 -125.90
CA ARG A 231 -25.54 -83.31 -124.90
C ARG A 231 -25.46 -84.85 -124.87
N ARG A 232 -24.89 -85.47 -125.90
CA ARG A 232 -24.73 -86.93 -126.02
C ARG A 232 -23.57 -87.51 -125.19
N MET A 233 -22.61 -86.69 -124.75
CA MET A 233 -21.32 -87.16 -124.21
C MET A 233 -21.27 -87.36 -122.67
N VAL A 234 -22.00 -86.56 -121.89
CA VAL A 234 -21.67 -86.29 -120.47
C VAL A 234 -22.11 -87.40 -119.48
N LYS A 235 -23.01 -88.31 -119.86
CA LYS A 235 -23.74 -89.22 -118.94
C LYS A 235 -22.94 -90.35 -118.27
N PHE A 236 -21.60 -90.34 -118.30
CA PHE A 236 -20.77 -91.56 -118.13
C PHE A 236 -19.90 -91.64 -116.84
N PHE A 237 -19.79 -90.60 -116.00
CA PHE A 237 -18.61 -90.45 -115.10
C PHE A 237 -18.80 -90.19 -113.57
N GLN A 238 -19.99 -90.29 -112.96
CA GLN A 238 -20.27 -89.63 -111.66
C GLN A 238 -20.13 -90.42 -110.32
N GLY A 239 -19.46 -91.58 -110.24
CA GLY A 239 -19.79 -92.61 -109.23
C GLY A 239 -19.09 -92.75 -107.84
N GLU A 240 -17.96 -92.10 -107.50
CA GLU A 240 -16.97 -92.76 -106.59
C GLU A 240 -16.65 -92.23 -105.14
N ARG A 241 -17.14 -91.07 -104.66
CA ARG A 241 -16.27 -90.21 -103.78
C ARG A 241 -16.40 -90.14 -102.24
N GLU A 242 -17.30 -90.83 -101.52
CA GLU A 242 -17.84 -90.28 -100.24
C GLU A 242 -17.29 -90.76 -98.85
N ARG A 243 -16.48 -91.82 -98.72
CA ARG A 243 -16.42 -92.62 -97.46
C ARG A 243 -15.46 -92.18 -96.32
N LYS A 244 -15.33 -90.91 -95.89
CA LYS A 244 -14.28 -90.56 -94.87
C LYS A 244 -14.48 -89.36 -93.90
N LYS A 245 -15.05 -89.58 -92.70
CA LYS A 245 -14.79 -88.83 -91.43
C LYS A 245 -15.24 -89.64 -90.19
N GLN A 246 -14.63 -89.41 -89.01
CA GLN A 246 -15.17 -89.84 -87.69
C GLN A 246 -14.81 -88.81 -86.56
N ALA A 247 -14.71 -89.24 -85.29
CA ALA A 247 -14.47 -88.45 -84.07
C ALA A 247 -13.00 -88.50 -83.57
N ILE A 248 -12.66 -87.79 -82.46
CA ILE A 248 -11.26 -87.55 -82.03
C ILE A 248 -11.07 -86.96 -80.59
N LEU A 249 -12.13 -86.80 -79.79
CA LEU A 249 -12.35 -85.63 -78.92
C LEU A 249 -12.82 -85.94 -77.46
N GLU A 250 -12.15 -86.86 -76.74
CA GLU A 250 -12.80 -87.58 -75.62
C GLU A 250 -12.04 -87.70 -74.24
N GLU A 251 -11.08 -86.84 -73.85
CA GLU A 251 -10.07 -87.17 -72.77
C GLU A 251 -9.95 -86.31 -71.45
N GLU A 252 -10.65 -85.17 -71.26
CA GLU A 252 -10.09 -84.05 -70.43
C GLU A 252 -10.47 -83.88 -68.91
N ALA A 253 -11.21 -84.77 -68.24
CA ALA A 253 -12.18 -84.33 -67.18
C ALA A 253 -11.95 -84.58 -65.65
N GLN A 254 -10.74 -84.74 -65.07
CA GLN A 254 -10.58 -85.39 -63.72
C GLN A 254 -9.91 -84.64 -62.52
N ALA A 255 -9.55 -83.34 -62.55
CA ALA A 255 -8.46 -82.83 -61.70
C ALA A 255 -8.74 -82.06 -60.36
N GLU A 256 -9.97 -81.66 -59.98
CA GLU A 256 -10.17 -80.47 -59.10
C GLU A 256 -10.34 -80.66 -57.56
N ALA A 257 -10.20 -81.86 -56.97
CA ALA A 257 -10.90 -82.17 -55.70
C ALA A 257 -10.24 -81.84 -54.32
N GLU A 258 -8.91 -81.70 -54.18
CA GLU A 258 -8.25 -82.03 -52.89
C GLU A 258 -8.08 -80.90 -51.83
N ILE A 259 -8.26 -79.62 -52.17
CA ILE A 259 -7.61 -78.50 -51.44
C ILE A 259 -8.21 -78.13 -50.05
N LYS A 260 -9.38 -78.66 -49.65
CA LYS A 260 -10.28 -77.97 -48.69
C LYS A 260 -10.03 -78.17 -47.17
N ALA A 261 -9.03 -78.94 -46.73
CA ALA A 261 -9.01 -79.51 -45.37
C ALA A 261 -8.16 -78.81 -44.28
N TYR A 262 -7.30 -77.82 -44.61
CA TYR A 262 -6.18 -77.44 -43.74
C TYR A 262 -6.51 -76.46 -42.57
N TYR A 263 -7.48 -75.55 -42.73
CA TYR A 263 -7.52 -74.30 -41.95
C TYR A 263 -8.06 -74.35 -40.51
N ALA A 264 -8.56 -75.50 -40.03
CA ALA A 264 -9.38 -75.55 -38.81
C ALA A 264 -8.64 -75.59 -37.45
N LYS A 265 -7.30 -75.58 -37.39
CA LYS A 265 -6.52 -75.95 -36.18
C LYS A 265 -5.79 -74.81 -35.44
N LEU A 266 -6.04 -73.54 -35.78
CA LEU A 266 -5.18 -72.42 -35.33
C LEU A 266 -5.72 -71.61 -34.12
N ALA A 267 -7.00 -71.76 -33.74
CA ALA A 267 -7.67 -70.83 -32.82
C ALA A 267 -7.37 -71.04 -31.32
N ASP A 268 -7.32 -72.29 -30.84
CA ASP A 268 -7.46 -72.65 -29.42
C ASP A 268 -6.27 -72.29 -28.47
N ARG A 269 -5.35 -71.43 -28.90
CA ARG A 269 -4.14 -71.06 -28.11
C ARG A 269 -4.20 -69.71 -27.39
N MET A 270 -5.02 -68.77 -27.84
CA MET A 270 -4.89 -67.36 -27.39
C MET A 270 -5.56 -67.03 -26.04
N GLU A 271 -6.42 -67.90 -25.51
CA GLU A 271 -7.35 -67.54 -24.42
C GLU A 271 -6.76 -67.72 -22.99
N LYS A 272 -5.50 -68.18 -22.84
CA LYS A 272 -4.98 -68.67 -21.55
C LYS A 272 -3.99 -67.77 -20.80
N GLU A 273 -3.49 -66.68 -21.38
CA GLU A 273 -2.43 -65.85 -20.74
C GLU A 273 -2.93 -64.60 -19.98
N GLU A 274 -4.19 -64.17 -20.15
CA GLU A 274 -4.70 -62.92 -19.55
C GLU A 274 -5.07 -63.04 -18.05
N ALA A 275 -5.31 -64.25 -17.54
CA ALA A 275 -5.94 -64.45 -16.23
C ALA A 275 -5.02 -64.13 -15.03
N GLU A 276 -3.72 -64.43 -15.11
CA GLU A 276 -2.87 -64.50 -13.92
C GLU A 276 -2.36 -63.13 -13.43
N LYS A 277 -2.29 -62.11 -14.31
CA LYS A 277 -1.67 -60.81 -13.98
C LYS A 277 -2.49 -59.92 -13.03
N LYS A 278 -3.78 -60.18 -12.84
CA LYS A 278 -4.67 -59.31 -12.02
C LYS A 278 -4.68 -59.64 -10.51
N ALA A 279 -4.03 -60.72 -10.07
CA ALA A 279 -4.05 -61.13 -8.65
C ALA A 279 -2.99 -60.46 -7.76
N ALA A 280 -1.85 -60.03 -8.32
CA ALA A 280 -0.63 -59.75 -7.54
C ALA A 280 -0.57 -58.37 -6.86
N GLU A 281 -1.27 -57.35 -7.36
CA GLU A 281 -1.10 -55.97 -6.91
C GLU A 281 -2.02 -55.54 -5.75
N ALA A 282 -3.12 -56.27 -5.53
CA ALA A 282 -4.17 -55.87 -4.58
C ALA A 282 -3.75 -55.95 -3.09
N GLU A 283 -2.80 -56.82 -2.74
CA GLU A 283 -2.43 -57.09 -1.34
C GLU A 283 -1.53 -56.01 -0.72
N LYS A 284 -0.55 -55.49 -1.48
CA LYS A 284 0.57 -54.74 -0.88
C LYS A 284 0.22 -53.33 -0.40
N LYS A 285 -0.78 -52.65 -0.99
CA LYS A 285 -1.17 -51.29 -0.57
C LYS A 285 -2.06 -51.23 0.68
N ARG A 286 -2.66 -52.34 1.12
CA ARG A 286 -3.59 -52.34 2.28
C ARG A 286 -2.93 -52.42 3.66
N ARG A 287 -1.65 -52.80 3.77
CA ARG A 287 -0.99 -53.06 5.07
C ARG A 287 -0.26 -51.85 5.68
N TRP A 288 0.14 -50.84 4.91
CA TRP A 288 0.93 -49.70 5.44
C TRP A 288 0.07 -48.65 6.18
N ALA A 289 -1.17 -48.43 5.73
CA ALA A 289 -1.98 -47.26 6.11
C ALA A 289 -2.60 -47.27 7.54
N LYS A 290 -2.35 -48.30 8.36
CA LYS A 290 -2.94 -48.42 9.72
C LYS A 290 -1.96 -48.30 10.90
N VAL A 291 -0.67 -48.58 10.70
CA VAL A 291 0.27 -48.75 11.83
C VAL A 291 0.84 -47.42 12.35
N VAL A 292 0.77 -46.34 11.58
CA VAL A 292 1.48 -45.07 11.86
C VAL A 292 0.65 -44.05 12.66
N GLU A 293 -0.68 -44.07 12.53
CA GLU A 293 -1.59 -43.15 13.26
C GLU A 293 -1.73 -43.53 14.76
N GLU A 294 -1.88 -44.82 15.05
CA GLU A 294 -2.24 -45.32 16.38
C GLU A 294 -1.10 -45.17 17.41
N SER A 295 0.16 -45.25 16.97
CA SER A 295 1.34 -45.23 17.83
C SER A 295 1.68 -43.85 18.44
N LYS A 296 1.20 -42.74 17.86
CA LYS A 296 1.54 -41.38 18.34
C LYS A 296 0.57 -40.77 19.35
N LYS A 297 -0.65 -41.30 19.50
CA LYS A 297 -1.70 -40.69 20.35
C LYS A 297 -1.76 -41.26 21.79
N LEU A 298 -0.95 -42.25 22.13
CA LEU A 298 -1.01 -42.95 23.43
C LEU A 298 0.07 -42.55 24.45
N ASN A 299 1.17 -41.93 24.00
CA ASN A 299 2.40 -41.77 24.80
C ASN A 299 2.61 -40.39 25.47
N GLN A 300 1.64 -39.47 25.39
CA GLN A 300 1.75 -38.10 25.92
C GLN A 300 0.75 -37.80 27.07
N SER A 301 0.39 -38.82 27.86
CA SER A 301 -0.66 -38.69 28.90
C SER A 301 -0.45 -39.60 30.12
N LYS A 302 0.78 -40.10 30.38
CA LYS A 302 1.03 -41.10 31.44
C LYS A 302 2.24 -40.85 32.35
N GLU A 303 3.11 -39.90 32.05
CA GLU A 303 4.35 -39.68 32.82
C GLU A 303 4.26 -38.48 33.79
N GLU A 304 3.24 -37.63 33.67
CA GLU A 304 3.03 -36.43 34.49
C GLU A 304 1.92 -36.60 35.56
N PHE A 305 2.08 -37.48 36.56
CA PHE A 305 1.31 -37.29 37.82
C PHE A 305 1.84 -37.96 39.11
N ASN A 306 2.26 -39.24 39.07
CA ASN A 306 1.69 -40.15 40.08
C ASN A 306 2.61 -40.97 41.01
N LEU A 307 3.94 -40.80 41.07
CA LEU A 307 4.79 -41.70 41.91
C LEU A 307 6.03 -41.08 42.61
N LEU A 308 6.12 -39.75 42.75
CA LEU A 308 7.27 -39.08 43.40
C LEU A 308 6.85 -38.01 44.43
N ARG A 309 5.68 -38.16 45.06
CA ARG A 309 5.14 -37.20 46.04
C ARG A 309 4.76 -37.82 47.39
N ASP A 310 4.37 -39.10 47.42
CA ASP A 310 3.53 -39.64 48.50
C ASP A 310 4.28 -40.63 49.44
N MET A 311 5.58 -40.43 49.72
CA MET A 311 6.41 -41.35 50.55
C MET A 311 7.41 -40.64 51.52
N LEU A 312 7.08 -39.47 52.08
CA LEU A 312 7.98 -38.75 52.99
C LEU A 312 7.27 -37.92 54.09
N TRP A 313 6.14 -38.39 54.62
CA TRP A 313 5.31 -37.63 55.58
C TRP A 313 4.91 -38.38 56.87
N GLU A 314 5.21 -39.68 57.01
CA GLU A 314 4.58 -40.52 58.05
C GLU A 314 5.46 -40.89 59.28
N GLU A 315 6.75 -40.51 59.37
CA GLU A 315 7.65 -41.05 60.42
C GLU A 315 7.97 -40.15 61.65
N GLU A 316 7.63 -38.85 61.70
CA GLU A 316 8.18 -37.93 62.73
C GLU A 316 7.35 -37.70 64.02
N LEU A 317 6.15 -38.28 64.18
CA LEU A 317 5.18 -37.77 65.18
C LEU A 317 5.26 -38.37 66.62
N GLU A 318 5.81 -39.57 66.81
CA GLU A 318 5.49 -40.43 67.98
C GLU A 318 6.19 -40.06 69.32
N ALA A 319 7.27 -39.28 69.31
CA ALA A 319 8.35 -39.42 70.31
C ALA A 319 8.25 -38.67 71.67
N LYS A 320 7.10 -38.06 72.06
CA LYS A 320 7.13 -36.86 72.95
C LYS A 320 6.27 -36.85 74.25
N ARG A 321 6.11 -37.95 75.00
CA ARG A 321 5.10 -38.03 76.12
C ARG A 321 5.50 -38.65 77.50
N ILE A 322 6.77 -38.69 77.94
CA ILE A 322 7.21 -39.67 78.99
C ILE A 322 7.87 -39.14 80.32
N ALA A 323 8.16 -37.84 80.56
CA ALA A 323 9.39 -37.47 81.30
C ALA A 323 9.38 -36.96 82.79
N ASP A 324 8.29 -36.50 83.39
CA ASP A 324 8.32 -35.22 84.14
C ASP A 324 9.03 -35.10 85.54
N ASP A 325 8.40 -35.39 86.70
CA ASP A 325 8.73 -34.75 88.03
C ASP A 325 9.23 -35.69 89.17
N LYS A 326 9.95 -35.14 90.20
CA LYS A 326 10.62 -35.88 91.32
C LYS A 326 10.61 -35.20 92.73
N GLU A 327 11.73 -34.62 93.22
CA GLU A 327 12.09 -34.52 94.67
C GLU A 327 11.75 -33.18 95.41
N ARG A 328 11.76 -33.15 96.77
CA ARG A 328 11.09 -32.09 97.59
C ARG A 328 11.60 -31.65 99.00
N VAL A 329 12.58 -32.28 99.71
CA VAL A 329 12.45 -32.47 101.20
C VAL A 329 13.31 -31.69 102.27
N ILE A 330 14.44 -32.21 102.79
CA ILE A 330 14.83 -32.16 104.25
C ILE A 330 15.64 -30.92 104.76
N LYS A 331 15.47 -30.48 106.04
CA LYS A 331 16.35 -29.53 106.84
C LYS A 331 15.95 -29.35 108.34
N ARG A 332 16.89 -28.94 109.27
CA ARG A 332 16.78 -27.98 110.45
C ARG A 332 17.55 -28.32 111.78
N GLU A 333 17.69 -27.29 112.65
CA GLU A 333 17.97 -27.22 114.15
C GLU A 333 19.41 -27.15 114.75
N ALA A 334 19.67 -26.19 115.70
CA ALA A 334 20.81 -26.10 116.67
C ALA A 334 20.73 -24.88 117.68
N ASP A 335 21.87 -24.50 118.31
CA ASP A 335 22.25 -23.24 119.02
C ASP A 335 21.69 -22.90 120.43
N LYS A 336 22.38 -22.00 121.18
CA LYS A 336 21.80 -20.71 121.70
C LYS A 336 22.60 -19.84 122.72
N LYS A 337 23.46 -20.36 123.63
CA LYS A 337 23.77 -19.65 124.91
C LYS A 337 25.24 -19.63 125.39
N LYS A 338 25.84 -18.43 125.59
CA LYS A 338 27.14 -18.17 126.30
C LYS A 338 27.28 -16.68 126.76
N MET A 339 26.37 -16.20 127.62
CA MET A 339 25.62 -14.97 127.27
C MET A 339 25.66 -13.71 128.19
N MET A 340 26.16 -13.74 129.44
CA MET A 340 25.79 -12.68 130.42
C MET A 340 26.89 -11.78 131.00
N GLU A 341 28.14 -12.25 131.13
CA GLU A 341 29.18 -11.45 131.85
C GLU A 341 29.79 -10.34 130.99
N GLU A 342 29.69 -10.42 129.67
CA GLU A 342 30.12 -9.37 128.73
C GLU A 342 29.39 -8.03 128.95
N ASN A 343 28.30 -8.01 129.73
CA ASN A 343 27.26 -6.97 129.72
C ASN A 343 27.57 -5.70 130.57
N GLN A 344 28.32 -5.80 131.66
CA GLN A 344 28.55 -4.63 132.56
C GLN A 344 29.73 -3.75 132.16
N LEU A 345 30.89 -4.32 131.77
CA LEU A 345 31.96 -3.49 131.18
C LEU A 345 31.55 -2.95 129.81
N GLN A 346 30.67 -3.70 129.10
CA GLN A 346 29.90 -3.16 127.99
C GLN A 346 29.15 -1.88 128.39
N LEU A 347 28.44 -1.77 129.52
CA LEU A 347 27.57 -0.61 129.80
C LEU A 347 28.30 0.74 129.90
N ALA A 348 29.50 0.80 130.49
CA ALA A 348 30.26 2.04 130.57
C ALA A 348 30.89 2.43 129.22
N ASN A 349 31.49 1.47 128.53
CA ASN A 349 32.02 1.68 127.17
C ASN A 349 30.87 2.02 126.21
N LYS A 350 29.75 1.28 126.27
CA LYS A 350 28.48 1.57 125.58
C LYS A 350 28.08 3.01 125.79
N LYS A 351 28.17 3.65 126.96
CA LYS A 351 27.67 5.04 127.08
C LYS A 351 28.51 6.05 126.29
N LYS A 352 29.84 5.99 126.35
CA LYS A 352 30.68 6.87 125.51
C LYS A 352 30.61 6.49 124.03
N MET A 353 30.64 5.19 123.76
CA MET A 353 30.40 4.63 122.44
C MET A 353 29.00 5.00 121.93
N ILE A 354 27.98 5.20 122.76
CA ILE A 354 26.64 5.68 122.39
C ILE A 354 26.68 7.17 122.09
N GLU A 355 27.39 8.01 122.85
CA GLU A 355 27.50 9.44 122.52
C GLU A 355 28.31 9.67 121.22
N GLU A 356 29.36 8.87 120.99
CA GLU A 356 30.12 8.87 119.73
C GLU A 356 29.34 8.19 118.59
N MET A 357 28.64 7.08 118.84
CA MET A 357 27.71 6.47 117.87
C MET A 357 26.50 7.34 117.62
N GLU A 358 25.98 8.17 118.52
CA GLU A 358 24.87 9.08 118.24
C GLU A 358 25.32 10.22 117.32
N ALA A 359 26.57 10.68 117.46
CA ALA A 359 27.20 11.61 116.50
C ALA A 359 27.48 10.94 115.15
N GLU A 360 27.97 9.70 115.13
CA GLU A 360 28.20 8.93 113.90
C GLU A 360 26.89 8.45 113.25
N GLU A 361 25.86 8.10 114.01
CA GLU A 361 24.52 7.71 113.58
C GLU A 361 23.77 8.92 113.07
N THR A 362 23.81 10.09 113.71
CA THR A 362 23.20 11.30 113.12
C THR A 362 23.94 11.72 111.85
N ARG A 363 25.26 11.56 111.77
CA ARG A 363 26.02 11.76 110.53
C ARG A 363 25.70 10.72 109.45
N LEU A 364 25.58 9.45 109.82
CA LEU A 364 25.26 8.33 108.94
C LEU A 364 23.81 8.37 108.47
N VAL A 365 22.86 8.70 109.33
CA VAL A 365 21.45 8.93 109.01
C VAL A 365 21.33 10.14 108.08
N ASN A 366 22.04 11.24 108.31
CA ASN A 366 22.05 12.35 107.35
C ASN A 366 22.67 11.96 106.00
N LEU A 367 23.78 11.20 105.99
CA LEU A 367 24.40 10.68 104.77
C LEU A 367 23.51 9.66 104.05
N MET A 368 22.79 8.81 104.80
CA MET A 368 21.83 7.84 104.26
C MET A 368 20.56 8.52 103.78
N LEU A 369 20.07 9.57 104.44
CA LEU A 369 18.92 10.37 103.99
C LEU A 369 19.27 11.14 102.71
N GLN A 370 20.46 11.73 102.64
CA GLN A 370 21.00 12.34 101.40
C GLN A 370 21.16 11.29 100.30
N LYS A 371 21.73 10.11 100.62
CA LYS A 371 21.86 9.01 99.67
C LYS A 371 20.51 8.48 99.20
N PHE A 372 19.52 8.30 100.09
CA PHE A 372 18.18 7.86 99.73
C PHE A 372 17.46 8.90 98.87
N ALA A 373 17.59 10.19 99.17
CA ALA A 373 17.07 11.26 98.32
C ALA A 373 17.76 11.28 96.94
N GLN A 374 19.07 11.06 96.89
CA GLN A 374 19.84 10.96 95.65
C GLN A 374 19.48 9.69 94.85
N ASP A 375 19.31 8.54 95.51
CA ASP A 375 18.90 7.28 94.89
C ASP A 375 17.44 7.34 94.42
N GLU A 376 16.54 8.02 95.14
CA GLU A 376 15.16 8.28 94.72
C GLU A 376 15.11 9.23 93.50
N GLN A 377 15.93 10.28 93.47
CA GLN A 377 16.10 11.14 92.29
C GLN A 377 16.68 10.33 91.11
N ASN A 378 17.76 9.57 91.34
CA ASN A 378 18.37 8.71 90.33
C ASN A 378 17.36 7.69 89.76
N GLU A 379 16.51 7.07 90.58
CA GLU A 379 15.48 6.13 90.11
C GLU A 379 14.33 6.84 89.39
N LYS A 380 13.90 8.03 89.82
CA LYS A 380 12.95 8.86 89.05
C LYS A 380 13.53 9.23 87.68
N ASP A 381 14.79 9.64 87.61
CA ASP A 381 15.46 9.99 86.35
C ASP A 381 15.71 8.76 85.46
N LYS A 382 16.07 7.61 86.02
CA LYS A 382 16.14 6.33 85.29
C LYS A 382 14.77 5.91 84.75
N GLN A 383 13.70 6.06 85.53
CA GLN A 383 12.34 5.75 85.10
C GLN A 383 11.88 6.71 84.00
N GLN A 384 12.08 8.02 84.18
CA GLN A 384 11.76 9.03 83.18
C GLN A 384 12.59 8.84 81.89
N SER A 385 13.87 8.47 82.01
CA SER A 385 14.73 8.12 80.87
C SER A 385 14.23 6.88 80.14
N ARG A 386 13.85 5.81 80.84
CA ARG A 386 13.22 4.61 80.25
C ARG A 386 11.90 4.94 79.53
N LEU A 387 11.06 5.79 80.13
CA LEU A 387 9.81 6.27 79.52
C LEU A 387 10.09 7.13 78.28
N ASN A 388 11.05 8.05 78.35
CA ASN A 388 11.47 8.89 77.23
C ASN A 388 12.02 8.05 76.07
N MET A 389 12.90 7.08 76.34
CA MET A 389 13.47 6.17 75.34
C MET A 389 12.40 5.24 74.73
N LYS A 390 11.44 4.76 75.52
CA LYS A 390 10.27 4.04 74.99
C LYS A 390 9.41 4.94 74.10
N ASN A 391 9.21 6.20 74.48
CA ASN A 391 8.41 7.16 73.73
C ASN A 391 9.09 7.61 72.43
N THR A 392 10.42 7.80 72.41
CA THR A 392 11.16 8.06 71.16
C THR A 392 11.16 6.83 70.26
N TYR A 393 11.37 5.63 70.80
CA TYR A 393 11.27 4.38 70.01
C TYR A 393 9.87 4.20 69.38
N ILE A 394 8.79 4.45 70.13
CA ILE A 394 7.41 4.41 69.60
C ILE A 394 7.18 5.50 68.55
N LYS A 395 7.70 6.72 68.75
CA LYS A 395 7.64 7.80 67.74
C LYS A 395 8.39 7.42 66.47
N ASN A 396 9.57 6.83 66.58
CA ASN A 396 10.39 6.42 65.44
C ASN A 396 9.73 5.27 64.65
N ILE A 397 9.12 4.28 65.33
CA ILE A 397 8.32 3.24 64.67
C ILE A 397 7.10 3.83 63.94
N LYS A 398 6.42 4.81 64.54
CA LYS A 398 5.30 5.52 63.87
C LYS A 398 5.78 6.29 62.65
N GLY A 399 6.89 7.04 62.77
CA GLY A 399 7.54 7.73 61.66
C GLY A 399 7.89 6.78 60.52
N GLN A 400 8.58 5.67 60.80
CA GLN A 400 8.92 4.65 59.81
C GLN A 400 7.69 3.99 59.16
N LYS A 401 6.60 3.78 59.92
CA LYS A 401 5.33 3.30 59.34
C LYS A 401 4.73 4.35 58.41
N GLU A 402 4.62 5.60 58.85
CA GLU A 402 4.08 6.70 58.07
C GLU A 402 4.91 7.00 56.81
N GLU A 403 6.25 6.90 56.89
CA GLU A 403 7.17 7.01 55.77
C GLU A 403 6.95 5.86 54.77
N ARG A 404 6.87 4.62 55.25
CA ARG A 404 6.58 3.46 54.39
C ARG A 404 5.19 3.55 53.75
N GLU A 405 4.20 4.07 54.46
CA GLU A 405 2.82 4.27 53.98
C GLU A 405 2.75 5.41 52.95
N LYS A 406 3.47 6.52 53.17
CA LYS A 406 3.67 7.60 52.18
C LYS A 406 4.38 7.08 50.92
N LEU A 407 5.47 6.32 51.07
CA LEU A 407 6.20 5.73 49.94
C LEU A 407 5.33 4.74 49.15
N TYR A 408 4.57 3.88 49.83
CA TYR A 408 3.65 2.95 49.17
C TYR A 408 2.54 3.68 48.41
N ASN A 409 1.94 4.72 49.01
CA ASN A 409 0.91 5.52 48.33
C ASN A 409 1.51 6.28 47.14
N ILE A 410 2.69 6.91 47.28
CA ILE A 410 3.40 7.57 46.17
C ILE A 410 3.67 6.59 45.03
N GLU A 411 4.14 5.37 45.31
CA GLU A 411 4.41 4.39 44.25
C GLU A 411 3.12 3.90 43.58
N LYS A 412 2.07 3.64 44.36
CA LYS A 412 0.75 3.26 43.84
C LYS A 412 0.11 4.37 43.00
N ASP A 413 0.26 5.63 43.41
CA ASP A 413 -0.26 6.79 42.68
C ASP A 413 0.51 7.01 41.37
N LYS A 414 1.82 6.70 41.33
CA LYS A 414 2.58 6.59 40.05
C LYS A 414 2.09 5.43 39.19
N GLU A 415 1.99 4.21 39.73
CA GLU A 415 1.53 3.03 38.97
C GLU A 415 0.17 3.29 38.33
N LEU A 416 -0.73 3.95 39.06
CA LEU A 416 -2.06 4.32 38.57
C LEU A 416 -1.98 5.43 37.51
N ALA A 417 -1.18 6.48 37.71
CA ALA A 417 -0.97 7.53 36.72
C ALA A 417 -0.26 7.05 35.45
N GLU A 418 0.69 6.12 35.54
CA GLU A 418 1.34 5.48 34.39
C GLU A 418 0.35 4.60 33.62
N ARG A 419 -0.48 3.83 34.34
CA ARG A 419 -1.53 3.00 33.72
C ARG A 419 -2.60 3.83 33.01
N ASP A 420 -3.01 4.94 33.62
CA ASP A 420 -4.02 5.83 33.03
C ASP A 420 -3.42 6.66 31.87
N TYR A 421 -2.14 7.07 31.95
CA TYR A 421 -1.41 7.67 30.82
C TYR A 421 -1.25 6.71 29.62
N LEU A 422 -0.94 5.43 29.89
CA LEU A 422 -0.91 4.40 28.84
C LEU A 422 -2.30 4.18 28.24
N GLY A 423 -3.35 4.18 29.07
CA GLY A 423 -4.74 4.15 28.63
C GLY A 423 -5.08 5.31 27.69
N ASP A 424 -4.84 6.55 28.11
CA ASP A 424 -5.07 7.76 27.29
C ASP A 424 -4.27 7.74 25.98
N MET A 425 -3.06 7.18 25.98
CA MET A 425 -2.22 7.03 24.78
C MET A 425 -2.76 5.98 23.81
N GLU A 426 -3.24 4.84 24.30
CA GLU A 426 -3.91 3.82 23.49
C GLU A 426 -5.23 4.36 22.94
N ASP A 427 -6.02 5.05 23.75
CA ASP A 427 -7.29 5.66 23.36
C ASP A 427 -7.09 6.76 22.30
N TYR A 428 -6.06 7.61 22.45
CA TYR A 428 -5.66 8.59 21.44
C TYR A 428 -5.24 7.90 20.13
N ARG A 429 -4.40 6.85 20.20
CA ARG A 429 -3.99 6.06 19.03
C ARG A 429 -5.20 5.44 18.31
N LEU A 430 -6.16 4.89 19.05
CA LEU A 430 -7.39 4.32 18.50
C LEU A 430 -8.26 5.38 17.80
N ARG A 431 -8.41 6.57 18.40
CA ARG A 431 -9.13 7.70 17.80
C ARG A 431 -8.46 8.16 16.49
N VAL A 432 -7.13 8.31 16.49
CA VAL A 432 -6.34 8.68 15.29
C VAL A 432 -6.47 7.62 14.19
N VAL A 433 -6.37 6.34 14.53
CA VAL A 433 -6.54 5.23 13.57
C VAL A 433 -7.97 5.21 13.00
N ALA A 434 -9.00 5.42 13.83
CA ALA A 434 -10.39 5.47 13.38
C ALA A 434 -10.68 6.67 12.46
N GLU A 435 -10.10 7.85 12.71
CA GLU A 435 -10.23 9.00 11.82
C GLU A 435 -9.46 8.79 10.50
N ALA A 436 -8.22 8.29 10.56
CA ALA A 436 -7.44 7.93 9.38
C ALA A 436 -8.17 6.89 8.52
N ARG A 437 -8.81 5.90 9.15
CA ARG A 437 -9.64 4.87 8.51
C ARG A 437 -10.86 5.47 7.80
N LYS A 438 -11.62 6.35 8.46
CA LYS A 438 -12.72 7.11 7.85
C LYS A 438 -12.26 7.94 6.66
N ARG A 439 -11.12 8.63 6.78
CA ARG A 439 -10.52 9.48 5.73
C ARG A 439 -10.02 8.66 4.53
N LEU A 440 -9.46 7.47 4.76
CA LEU A 440 -9.04 6.54 3.72
C LEU A 440 -10.26 5.98 2.97
N LEU A 441 -11.28 5.50 3.70
CA LEU A 441 -12.54 5.03 3.10
C LEU A 441 -13.21 6.11 2.25
N ALA A 442 -13.31 7.35 2.73
CA ALA A 442 -13.91 8.45 1.98
C ALA A 442 -13.21 8.71 0.62
N GLN A 443 -11.88 8.71 0.60
CA GLN A 443 -11.10 8.96 -0.63
C GLN A 443 -11.21 7.83 -1.68
N HIS A 444 -11.39 6.59 -1.24
CA HIS A 444 -11.40 5.42 -2.11
C HIS A 444 -12.81 4.92 -2.47
N ALA A 445 -13.82 5.13 -1.61
CA ALA A 445 -15.21 4.71 -1.85
C ALA A 445 -15.78 5.28 -3.16
N ALA A 446 -15.62 6.59 -3.38
CA ALA A 446 -16.02 7.27 -4.61
C ALA A 446 -15.40 6.65 -5.87
N LYS A 447 -14.15 6.17 -5.78
CA LYS A 447 -13.38 5.58 -6.88
C LYS A 447 -13.67 4.08 -7.09
N LEU A 448 -14.09 3.38 -6.03
CA LEU A 448 -14.32 1.92 -5.97
C LEU A 448 -15.81 1.55 -5.87
N LYS A 449 -16.73 2.44 -6.27
CA LYS A 449 -18.17 2.16 -6.36
C LYS A 449 -18.42 0.85 -7.12
N GLY A 450 -19.14 -0.08 -6.50
CA GLY A 450 -19.40 -1.44 -7.02
C GLY A 450 -18.28 -2.48 -6.79
N PHE A 451 -17.05 -2.06 -6.44
CA PHE A 451 -15.88 -2.94 -6.27
C PHE A 451 -15.31 -2.97 -4.84
N LEU A 452 -15.87 -2.19 -3.91
CA LEU A 452 -15.44 -2.17 -2.51
C LEU A 452 -15.53 -3.57 -1.87
N PRO A 453 -14.47 -4.06 -1.18
CA PRO A 453 -14.42 -5.43 -0.74
C PRO A 453 -15.17 -5.65 0.58
N LYS A 454 -15.72 -6.85 0.75
CA LYS A 454 -16.43 -7.26 1.98
C LYS A 454 -15.48 -7.14 3.19
N GLY A 455 -15.93 -6.48 4.26
CA GLY A 455 -15.12 -6.24 5.46
C GLY A 455 -14.14 -5.05 5.37
N ALA A 456 -14.22 -4.20 4.35
CA ALA A 456 -13.55 -2.88 4.37
C ALA A 456 -14.21 -1.91 5.38
N VAL A 457 -15.53 -2.01 5.50
CA VAL A 457 -16.38 -1.26 6.45
C VAL A 457 -16.63 -2.13 7.67
N GLN A 458 -16.41 -1.57 8.86
CA GLN A 458 -16.74 -2.18 10.16
C GLN A 458 -17.94 -1.51 10.82
N ASN A 459 -17.97 -0.17 10.85
CA ASN A 459 -18.94 0.60 11.64
C ASN A 459 -20.06 1.21 10.77
N GLU A 460 -21.24 1.46 11.34
CA GLU A 460 -22.35 2.09 10.62
C GLU A 460 -22.01 3.52 10.14
N GLU A 461 -21.19 4.25 10.88
CA GLU A 461 -20.65 5.56 10.48
C GLU A 461 -19.79 5.46 9.22
N GLU A 462 -18.93 4.44 9.13
CA GLU A 462 -18.14 4.17 7.93
C GLU A 462 -19.06 3.79 6.76
N ALA A 463 -20.10 3.00 7.01
CA ALA A 463 -21.11 2.67 6.00
C ALA A 463 -21.88 3.92 5.53
N ALA A 464 -22.11 4.90 6.40
CA ALA A 464 -22.73 6.18 6.04
C ALA A 464 -21.77 7.06 5.20
N ILE A 465 -20.50 7.18 5.60
CA ILE A 465 -19.47 7.91 4.85
C ILE A 465 -19.25 7.30 3.45
N VAL A 466 -19.18 5.97 3.36
CA VAL A 466 -19.03 5.25 2.09
C VAL A 466 -20.24 5.44 1.17
N ARG A 467 -21.47 5.47 1.72
CA ARG A 467 -22.69 5.78 0.95
C ARG A 467 -22.66 7.23 0.45
N ALA A 468 -22.47 8.20 1.34
CA ALA A 468 -22.41 9.62 0.96
C ALA A 468 -21.33 9.91 -0.11
N ALA A 469 -20.15 9.28 0.00
CA ALA A 469 -19.08 9.38 -1.00
C ALA A 469 -19.43 8.72 -2.35
N ALA A 470 -20.30 7.70 -2.36
CA ALA A 470 -20.82 7.09 -3.57
C ALA A 470 -21.99 7.90 -4.17
N ASP A 471 -22.82 8.56 -3.35
CA ASP A 471 -23.97 9.35 -3.81
C ASP A 471 -23.52 10.70 -4.41
N LEU A 472 -22.45 11.28 -3.85
CA LEU A 472 -21.77 12.47 -4.39
C LEU A 472 -21.32 12.29 -5.84
N THR A 473 -20.87 11.09 -6.23
CA THR A 473 -20.39 10.84 -7.61
C THR A 473 -21.51 10.75 -8.64
N ASP A 474 -22.74 10.39 -8.26
CA ASP A 474 -23.88 10.34 -9.19
C ASP A 474 -24.41 11.73 -9.55
N HIS A 475 -24.30 12.70 -8.63
CA HIS A 475 -24.64 14.09 -8.93
C HIS A 475 -23.56 14.78 -9.79
N THR A 476 -22.30 14.35 -9.69
CA THR A 476 -21.21 14.83 -10.55
C THR A 476 -21.01 13.94 -11.78
N GLY A 477 -22.01 13.88 -12.67
CA GLY A 477 -21.98 13.15 -13.95
C GLY A 477 -20.97 13.66 -15.00
N ARG A 478 -19.88 14.31 -14.56
CA ARG A 478 -18.73 14.71 -15.38
C ARG A 478 -17.45 14.31 -14.67
N SER A 479 -16.59 13.58 -15.38
CA SER A 479 -15.21 13.33 -14.95
C SER A 479 -14.50 14.66 -14.68
N ALA A 480 -14.17 14.91 -13.40
CA ALA A 480 -13.30 16.02 -13.03
C ALA A 480 -11.85 15.68 -13.44
N PRO A 481 -11.16 16.54 -14.21
CA PRO A 481 -9.80 16.26 -14.64
C PRO A 481 -8.83 16.19 -13.45
N LEU A 482 -7.72 15.49 -13.66
CA LEU A 482 -6.67 15.29 -12.67
C LEU A 482 -6.01 16.63 -12.30
N VAL A 483 -6.46 17.28 -11.22
CA VAL A 483 -5.71 18.37 -10.61
C VAL A 483 -4.53 17.76 -9.88
N GLN A 484 -3.34 17.87 -10.48
CA GLN A 484 -2.09 17.55 -9.81
C GLN A 484 -1.95 18.47 -8.59
N MET A 485 -1.86 17.90 -7.39
CA MET A 485 -1.50 18.66 -6.19
C MET A 485 -0.01 19.04 -6.27
N GLN A 486 0.27 20.18 -6.90
CA GLN A 486 1.46 20.94 -6.55
C GLN A 486 1.29 21.50 -5.14
N SER A 487 2.38 21.49 -4.37
CA SER A 487 2.40 21.84 -2.94
C SER A 487 2.04 23.31 -2.70
N GLY A 488 0.78 23.58 -2.34
CA GLY A 488 0.33 24.87 -1.85
C GLY A 488 0.12 24.85 -0.33
N TYR A 489 0.99 25.51 0.43
CA TYR A 489 0.73 25.79 1.84
C TYR A 489 -0.48 26.72 1.97
N PRO A 490 -1.40 26.51 2.93
CA PRO A 490 -2.54 27.40 3.14
C PRO A 490 -2.06 28.76 3.66
N THR A 491 -2.34 29.83 2.90
CA THR A 491 -2.03 31.20 3.32
C THR A 491 -2.98 31.67 4.42
N ALA A 492 -2.42 32.24 5.49
CA ALA A 492 -3.15 32.66 6.68
C ALA A 492 -4.00 33.93 6.40
N ALA A 493 -5.24 33.75 5.93
CA ALA A 493 -6.14 34.85 5.57
C ALA A 493 -7.64 34.55 5.84
N GLN A 494 -7.97 33.80 6.91
CA GLN A 494 -9.37 33.49 7.22
C GLN A 494 -9.68 33.24 8.72
N TYR A 495 -9.17 34.08 9.62
CA TYR A 495 -9.64 34.19 11.02
C TYR A 495 -9.75 35.66 11.46
N GLN A 496 -10.75 36.35 10.91
CA GLN A 496 -11.33 37.57 11.47
C GLN A 496 -12.85 37.50 11.34
N ASP A 497 -13.51 36.95 12.37
CA ASP A 497 -14.74 37.47 12.97
C ASP A 497 -15.33 36.46 13.95
N LEU A 498 -15.04 36.67 15.24
CA LEU A 498 -15.85 36.26 16.39
C LEU A 498 -15.34 37.05 17.61
N ARG A 499 -16.26 37.68 18.35
CA ARG A 499 -16.04 38.37 19.62
C ARG A 499 -16.75 37.62 20.74
#